data_AF-E3HHN4-F1
#
_entry.id   AF-E3HHN4-F1
#
_cell.length_a   1.000
_cell.length_b   1.000
_cell.length_c   1.000
_cell.angle_alpha   90.00
_cell.angle_beta   90.00
_cell.angle_gamma   90.00
#
_symmetry.space_group_name_H-M   'P 1'
#
loop_
_entity.id
_entity.type
_entity.pdbx_description
1 polymer ?
#
loop_
_entity_poly.entity_id
_entity_poly.type
_entity_poly.pdbx_seq_one_letter_code
_entity_poly.pdbx_strand_id
1 'polypeptide(L)'
;MDLQQDHAGIAWGHWLGQFQSKPRLQAFVRALLQPAAGLQGALRDMYNQRWLDTAVGAQLDGIGEIVGLPRTIDDAVYVRFFGFNGQPNVGGFGEARLRRANERAVGGSTRLLDPEYRKLLYWKIALNNGHGTTPEISTALKPIFEVSRVIVQDAGNAKIRVWVSRIPGPNDPLMTNPRKWVPQAAGVGVQIISGSTERPFGFRGQGFFGFGVGVLARRIQ
;
A
#
# COMPACT_ATOMS: atom_id res chain seq x y z
N MET A 1 -4.78 28.54 13.84
CA MET A 1 -6.24 28.62 13.70
C MET A 1 -6.85 27.52 14.54
N ASP A 2 -7.69 27.86 15.51
CA ASP A 2 -8.41 26.86 16.29
C ASP A 2 -9.69 26.48 15.53
N LEU A 3 -9.81 25.22 15.12
CA LEU A 3 -10.98 24.69 14.41
C LEU A 3 -11.82 23.80 15.33
N GLN A 4 -11.84 24.07 16.64
CA GLN A 4 -12.76 23.45 17.61
C GLN A 4 -13.61 24.49 18.35
N GLN A 5 -13.68 25.73 17.85
CA GLN A 5 -14.37 26.81 18.51
C GLN A 5 -15.89 26.62 18.46
N ASP A 6 -16.57 26.91 19.58
CA ASP A 6 -18.01 27.10 19.62
C ASP A 6 -18.35 28.55 19.25
N HIS A 7 -18.45 28.82 17.95
CA HIS A 7 -18.76 30.16 17.45
C HIS A 7 -20.08 30.72 17.98
N ALA A 8 -21.09 29.85 18.15
CA ALA A 8 -22.41 30.26 18.64
C ALA A 8 -22.35 30.64 20.13
N GLY A 9 -21.63 29.86 20.93
CA GLY A 9 -21.37 30.16 22.35
C GLY A 9 -20.57 31.44 22.54
N ILE A 10 -19.48 31.61 21.77
CA ILE A 10 -18.64 32.81 21.82
C ILE A 10 -19.46 34.05 21.47
N ALA A 11 -20.22 34.00 20.36
CA ALA A 11 -21.04 35.13 19.95
C ALA A 11 -22.12 35.49 20.96
N TRP A 12 -22.76 34.48 21.60
CA TRP A 12 -23.70 34.73 22.69
C TRP A 12 -23.01 35.37 23.91
N GLY A 13 -21.77 34.95 24.21
CA GLY A 13 -20.96 35.52 25.28
C GLY A 13 -20.65 37.01 25.11
N HIS A 14 -20.72 37.54 23.89
CA HIS A 14 -20.49 38.97 23.62
C HIS A 14 -21.73 39.85 23.85
N TRP A 15 -22.91 39.28 24.14
CA TRP A 15 -24.12 40.07 24.38
C TRP A 15 -24.16 40.67 25.78
N LEU A 16 -24.62 41.93 25.86
CA LEU A 16 -24.80 42.65 27.13
C LEU A 16 -25.75 41.91 28.08
N GLY A 17 -25.54 42.07 29.38
CA GLY A 17 -26.33 41.41 30.45
C GLY A 17 -27.85 41.59 30.31
N GLN A 18 -28.31 42.73 29.79
CA GLN A 18 -29.73 43.01 29.57
C GLN A 18 -30.44 42.02 28.60
N PHE A 19 -29.67 41.33 27.76
CA PHE A 19 -30.18 40.39 26.76
C PHE A 19 -30.08 38.92 27.20
N GLN A 20 -29.39 38.62 28.31
CA GLN A 20 -29.11 37.25 28.73
C GLN A 20 -30.38 36.45 29.07
N SER A 21 -31.46 37.10 29.51
CA SER A 21 -32.74 36.46 29.82
C SER A 21 -33.72 36.39 28.62
N LYS A 22 -33.26 36.68 27.39
CA LYS A 22 -34.11 36.71 26.18
C LYS A 22 -33.93 35.44 25.34
N PRO A 23 -34.76 34.39 25.53
CA PRO A 23 -34.54 33.08 24.89
C PRO A 23 -34.70 33.11 23.36
N ARG A 24 -35.61 33.92 22.83
CA ARG A 24 -35.81 34.04 21.37
C ARG A 24 -34.61 34.66 20.66
N LEU A 25 -33.98 35.64 21.29
CA LEU A 25 -32.78 36.29 20.77
C LEU A 25 -31.58 35.35 20.81
N GLN A 26 -31.40 34.60 21.90
CA GLN A 26 -30.38 33.58 22.00
C GLN A 26 -30.53 32.51 20.91
N ALA A 27 -31.75 32.01 20.71
CA ALA A 27 -32.05 31.03 19.67
C ALA A 27 -31.73 31.57 18.28
N PHE A 28 -32.10 32.83 18.00
CA PHE A 28 -31.80 33.49 16.72
C PHE A 28 -30.30 33.60 16.47
N VAL A 29 -29.52 34.09 17.45
CA VAL A 29 -28.06 34.24 17.32
C VAL A 29 -27.37 32.88 17.13
N ARG A 30 -27.76 31.87 17.90
CA ARG A 30 -27.21 30.52 17.76
C ARG A 30 -27.56 29.90 16.40
N ALA A 31 -28.79 30.09 15.93
CA ALA A 31 -29.22 29.62 14.62
C ALA A 31 -28.44 30.30 13.47
N LEU A 32 -28.19 31.60 13.59
CA LEU A 32 -27.42 32.37 12.60
C LEU A 32 -25.98 31.83 12.45
N LEU A 33 -25.39 31.33 13.53
CA LEU A 33 -24.00 30.84 13.55
C LEU A 33 -23.89 29.31 13.43
N GLN A 34 -25.00 28.59 13.41
CA GLN A 34 -25.00 27.15 13.19
C GLN A 34 -24.22 26.72 11.91
N PRO A 35 -24.31 27.44 10.77
CA PRO A 35 -23.54 27.09 9.56
C PRO A 35 -22.02 27.17 9.76
N ALA A 36 -21.54 28.00 10.69
CA ALA A 36 -20.10 28.12 10.96
C ALA A 36 -19.49 26.82 11.49
N ALA A 37 -20.27 26.02 12.25
CA ALA A 37 -19.83 24.69 12.69
C ALA A 37 -19.60 23.74 11.50
N GLY A 38 -20.46 23.80 10.48
CA GLY A 38 -20.32 23.01 9.26
C GLY A 38 -19.06 23.41 8.46
N LEU A 39 -18.83 24.73 8.30
CA LEU A 39 -17.63 25.24 7.62
C LEU A 39 -16.35 24.87 8.40
N GLN A 40 -16.36 24.99 9.72
CA GLN A 40 -15.24 24.59 10.57
C GLN A 40 -14.95 23.10 10.45
N GLY A 41 -15.99 22.25 10.43
CA GLY A 41 -15.87 20.82 10.17
C GLY A 41 -15.23 20.53 8.81
N ALA A 42 -15.69 21.18 7.74
CA ALA A 42 -15.11 21.02 6.41
C ALA A 42 -13.63 21.45 6.35
N LEU A 43 -13.26 22.55 6.99
CA LEU A 43 -11.86 22.99 7.10
C LEU A 43 -11.01 21.99 7.89
N ARG A 44 -11.55 21.44 8.97
CA ARG A 44 -10.88 20.42 9.78
C ARG A 44 -10.65 19.15 8.96
N ASP A 45 -11.64 18.70 8.20
CA ASP A 45 -11.53 17.52 7.35
C ASP A 45 -10.54 17.75 6.20
N MET A 46 -10.54 18.93 5.58
CA MET A 46 -9.51 19.31 4.61
C MET A 46 -8.10 19.26 5.20
N TYR A 47 -7.95 19.66 6.46
CA TYR A 47 -6.66 19.63 7.14
C TYR A 47 -6.25 18.22 7.57
N ASN A 48 -7.19 17.41 8.07
CA ASN A 48 -6.88 16.12 8.70
C ASN A 48 -6.95 14.93 7.75
N GLN A 49 -7.84 14.93 6.75
CA GLN A 49 -8.17 13.74 5.95
C GLN A 49 -7.49 13.73 4.57
N ARG A 50 -6.44 14.53 4.40
CA ARG A 50 -5.68 14.65 3.14
C ARG A 50 -4.24 14.14 3.21
N TRP A 51 -3.84 13.58 4.35
CA TRP A 51 -2.52 13.00 4.53
C TRP A 51 -2.52 11.53 4.17
N LEU A 52 -1.39 10.99 3.74
CA LEU A 52 -1.30 9.60 3.31
C LEU A 52 -1.74 8.61 4.41
N ASP A 53 -1.43 8.92 5.67
CA ASP A 53 -1.80 8.11 6.84
C ASP A 53 -3.30 8.14 7.16
N THR A 54 -3.98 9.25 6.88
CA THR A 54 -5.36 9.50 7.34
C THR A 54 -6.39 9.52 6.21
N ALA A 55 -5.95 9.73 4.97
CA ALA A 55 -6.82 9.79 3.81
C ALA A 55 -7.48 8.44 3.55
N VAL A 56 -8.74 8.52 3.13
CA VAL A 56 -9.62 7.38 2.83
C VAL A 56 -10.42 7.67 1.56
N GLY A 57 -10.87 6.61 0.89
CA GLY A 57 -11.71 6.72 -0.30
C GLY A 57 -11.16 7.69 -1.35
N ALA A 58 -11.97 8.67 -1.76
CA ALA A 58 -11.63 9.62 -2.81
C ALA A 58 -10.41 10.52 -2.48
N GLN A 59 -10.16 10.82 -1.21
CA GLN A 59 -8.99 11.63 -0.83
C GLN A 59 -7.69 10.85 -1.07
N LEU A 60 -7.69 9.56 -0.72
CA LEU A 60 -6.55 8.67 -0.98
C LEU A 60 -6.37 8.42 -2.49
N ASP A 61 -7.48 8.38 -3.24
CA ASP A 61 -7.45 8.31 -4.71
C ASP A 61 -6.81 9.55 -5.34
N GLY A 62 -7.13 10.74 -4.84
CA GLY A 62 -6.48 11.99 -5.28
C GLY A 62 -4.97 11.98 -5.04
N ILE A 63 -4.49 11.43 -3.93
CA ILE A 63 -3.04 11.23 -3.71
C ILE A 63 -2.46 10.31 -4.78
N GLY A 64 -3.17 9.23 -5.09
CA GLY A 64 -2.79 8.31 -6.17
C GLY A 64 -2.68 8.94 -7.54
N GLU A 65 -3.62 9.82 -7.88
CA GLU A 65 -3.59 10.60 -9.11
C GLU A 65 -2.33 11.48 -9.19
N ILE A 66 -1.98 12.18 -8.09
CA ILE A 66 -0.78 13.01 -8.01
C ILE A 66 0.50 12.20 -8.24
N VAL A 67 0.60 10.99 -7.68
CA VAL A 67 1.80 10.14 -7.81
C VAL A 67 1.80 9.26 -9.06
N GLY A 68 0.71 9.29 -9.84
CA GLY A 68 0.54 8.50 -11.05
C GLY A 68 0.38 7.00 -10.80
N LEU A 69 -0.34 6.62 -9.74
CA LEU A 69 -0.66 5.22 -9.44
C LEU A 69 -2.16 5.04 -9.21
N PRO A 70 -2.90 4.40 -10.14
CA PRO A 70 -4.31 4.11 -9.92
C PRO A 70 -4.52 3.02 -8.87
N ARG A 71 -5.68 3.06 -8.19
CA ARG A 71 -6.11 2.04 -7.21
C ARG A 71 -6.40 0.68 -7.84
N THR A 72 -6.72 0.67 -9.12
CA THR A 72 -7.00 -0.56 -9.85
C THR A 72 -5.69 -1.18 -10.30
N ILE A 73 -5.48 -2.44 -9.92
CA ILE A 73 -4.35 -3.23 -10.42
C ILE A 73 -4.85 -4.27 -11.42
N ASP A 74 -4.20 -4.29 -12.58
CA ASP A 74 -4.41 -5.32 -13.60
C ASP A 74 -3.63 -6.60 -13.26
N ASP A 75 -4.00 -7.69 -13.93
CA ASP A 75 -3.37 -9.01 -13.80
C ASP A 75 -3.47 -9.58 -12.37
N ALA A 76 -4.57 -9.27 -11.67
CA ALA A 76 -4.75 -9.60 -10.26
C ALA A 76 -5.33 -11.00 -10.01
N VAL A 77 -5.93 -11.63 -11.02
CA VAL A 77 -6.58 -12.94 -10.90
C VAL A 77 -5.93 -13.93 -11.85
N TYR A 78 -5.56 -15.10 -11.35
CA TYR A 78 -5.09 -16.20 -12.21
C TYR A 78 -6.24 -16.69 -13.09
N VAL A 79 -5.99 -16.83 -14.39
CA VAL A 79 -6.95 -17.45 -15.32
C VAL A 79 -6.80 -18.96 -15.21
N ARG A 80 -7.91 -19.70 -15.14
CA ARG A 80 -7.88 -21.16 -14.98
C ARG A 80 -7.39 -21.85 -16.25
N PHE A 81 -6.25 -22.54 -16.15
CA PHE A 81 -5.66 -23.34 -17.22
C PHE A 81 -5.39 -24.77 -16.77
N PHE A 82 -5.16 -25.66 -17.73
CA PHE A 82 -4.59 -26.97 -17.43
C PHE A 82 -3.23 -26.81 -16.77
N GLY A 83 -2.99 -27.53 -15.68
CA GLY A 83 -1.72 -27.50 -14.98
C GLY A 83 -1.59 -28.58 -13.93
N PHE A 84 -0.46 -28.57 -13.23
CA PHE A 84 -0.11 -29.59 -12.25
C PHE A 84 -0.23 -29.05 -10.82
N ASN A 85 -0.33 -29.98 -9.86
CA ASN A 85 -0.40 -29.65 -8.44
C ASN A 85 0.76 -28.73 -8.02
N GLY A 86 0.46 -27.68 -7.28
CA GLY A 86 1.40 -26.62 -6.89
C GLY A 86 1.36 -25.37 -7.77
N GLN A 87 0.59 -25.36 -8.87
CA GLN A 87 0.34 -24.17 -9.67
C GLN A 87 -0.98 -23.48 -9.25
N PRO A 88 -1.02 -22.14 -9.21
CA PRO A 88 -2.22 -21.41 -8.81
C PRO A 88 -3.33 -21.51 -9.86
N ASN A 89 -4.56 -21.75 -9.39
CA ASN A 89 -5.79 -21.81 -10.19
C ASN A 89 -5.69 -22.72 -11.43
N VAL A 90 -5.31 -23.99 -11.26
CA VAL A 90 -5.21 -24.97 -12.36
C VAL A 90 -6.31 -26.03 -12.32
N GLY A 91 -6.65 -26.59 -13.48
CA GLY A 91 -7.53 -27.76 -13.62
C GLY A 91 -6.79 -28.98 -14.16
N GLY A 92 -7.33 -30.17 -13.89
CA GLY A 92 -6.78 -31.43 -14.40
C GLY A 92 -7.15 -31.72 -15.86
N PHE A 93 -6.83 -32.92 -16.32
CA PHE A 93 -7.21 -33.39 -17.65
C PHE A 93 -8.74 -33.38 -17.81
N GLY A 94 -9.23 -32.82 -18.92
CA GLY A 94 -10.66 -32.70 -19.19
C GLY A 94 -11.39 -31.59 -18.42
N GLU A 95 -10.73 -30.91 -17.47
CA GLU A 95 -11.34 -29.85 -16.66
C GLU A 95 -10.95 -28.43 -17.09
N ALA A 96 -9.77 -28.27 -17.68
CA ALA A 96 -9.26 -26.97 -18.13
C ALA A 96 -8.50 -27.10 -19.45
N ARG A 97 -8.51 -26.02 -20.24
CA ARG A 97 -7.80 -25.97 -21.52
C ARG A 97 -6.32 -25.69 -21.33
N LEU A 98 -5.50 -26.15 -22.28
CA LEU A 98 -4.09 -25.80 -22.36
C LEU A 98 -3.93 -24.30 -22.68
N ARG A 99 -3.01 -23.63 -21.96
CA ARG A 99 -2.65 -22.23 -22.20
C ARG A 99 -1.86 -22.12 -23.51
N ARG A 100 -2.19 -21.15 -24.37
CA ARG A 100 -1.39 -20.89 -25.58
C ARG A 100 -0.07 -20.20 -25.21
N ALA A 101 0.97 -20.35 -26.03
CA ALA A 101 2.31 -19.82 -25.74
C ALA A 101 2.30 -18.30 -25.39
N ASN A 102 1.52 -17.51 -26.14
CA ASN A 102 1.47 -16.04 -26.00
C ASN A 102 0.29 -15.55 -25.14
N GLU A 103 -0.38 -16.43 -24.41
CA GLU A 103 -1.54 -16.09 -23.60
C GLU A 103 -1.15 -15.84 -22.15
N ARG A 104 -1.65 -14.75 -21.55
CA ARG A 104 -1.35 -14.42 -20.15
C ARG A 104 -1.99 -15.43 -19.19
N ALA A 105 -1.24 -15.82 -18.16
CA ALA A 105 -1.71 -16.72 -17.10
C ALA A 105 -2.60 -16.01 -16.05
N VAL A 106 -2.69 -14.69 -16.17
CA VAL A 106 -3.32 -13.77 -15.23
C VAL A 106 -4.15 -12.78 -16.03
N GLY A 107 -5.25 -12.33 -15.46
CA GLY A 107 -6.18 -11.41 -16.08
C GLY A 107 -7.12 -10.81 -15.04
N GLY A 108 -8.05 -9.99 -15.52
CA GLY A 108 -8.93 -9.22 -14.66
C GLY A 108 -8.20 -8.08 -13.95
N SER A 109 -8.99 -7.19 -13.39
CA SER A 109 -8.52 -6.10 -12.55
C SER A 109 -9.21 -6.17 -11.19
N THR A 110 -8.50 -5.78 -10.14
CA THR A 110 -9.08 -5.64 -8.82
C THR A 110 -8.85 -4.22 -8.29
N ARG A 111 -9.86 -3.69 -7.61
CA ARG A 111 -9.76 -2.39 -6.92
C ARG A 111 -9.30 -2.66 -5.50
N LEU A 112 -8.14 -2.11 -5.15
CA LEU A 112 -7.55 -2.29 -3.82
C LEU A 112 -8.35 -1.60 -2.71
N LEU A 113 -8.32 -2.19 -1.52
CA LEU A 113 -8.83 -1.53 -0.31
C LEU A 113 -7.87 -0.44 0.15
N ASP A 114 -8.35 0.55 0.91
CA ASP A 114 -7.54 1.70 1.38
C ASP A 114 -6.22 1.28 2.06
N PRO A 115 -6.18 0.26 2.94
CA PRO A 115 -4.92 -0.16 3.58
C PRO A 115 -3.90 -0.76 2.60
N GLU A 116 -4.35 -1.49 1.58
CA GLU A 116 -3.48 -2.10 0.57
C GLU A 116 -2.97 -1.04 -0.40
N TYR A 117 -3.87 -0.15 -0.83
CA TYR A 117 -3.54 0.93 -1.73
C TYR A 117 -2.54 1.91 -1.11
N ARG A 118 -2.71 2.25 0.17
CA ARG A 118 -1.77 3.11 0.91
C ARG A 118 -0.34 2.58 0.88
N LYS A 119 -0.14 1.27 1.02
CA LYS A 119 1.19 0.64 0.94
C LYS A 119 1.83 0.86 -0.43
N LEU A 120 1.04 0.72 -1.50
CA LEU A 120 1.55 0.97 -2.84
C LEU A 120 1.85 2.45 -3.08
N LEU A 121 1.09 3.37 -2.49
CA LEU A 121 1.39 4.80 -2.57
C LEU A 121 2.71 5.15 -1.88
N TYR A 122 2.98 4.63 -0.68
CA TYR A 122 4.30 4.80 -0.04
C TYR A 122 5.44 4.30 -0.92
N TRP A 123 5.28 3.11 -1.52
CA TRP A 123 6.25 2.58 -2.47
C TRP A 123 6.44 3.50 -3.68
N LYS A 124 5.35 3.98 -4.28
CA LYS A 124 5.41 4.83 -5.48
C LYS A 124 6.07 6.17 -5.18
N ILE A 125 5.82 6.75 -4.01
CA ILE A 125 6.47 7.98 -3.56
C ILE A 125 7.97 7.74 -3.37
N ALA A 126 8.36 6.63 -2.74
CA ALA A 126 9.76 6.26 -2.60
C ALA A 126 10.44 6.04 -3.95
N LEU A 127 9.72 5.45 -4.92
CA LEU A 127 10.21 5.25 -6.28
C LEU A 127 10.39 6.57 -7.03
N ASN A 128 9.41 7.46 -6.96
CA ASN A 128 9.44 8.73 -7.68
C ASN A 128 10.50 9.70 -7.13
N ASN A 129 10.86 9.59 -5.85
CA ASN A 129 11.89 10.42 -5.21
C ASN A 129 13.26 9.71 -5.07
N GLY A 130 13.34 8.42 -5.41
CA GLY A 130 14.53 7.60 -5.18
C GLY A 130 15.63 7.82 -6.22
N HIS A 131 16.86 7.52 -5.83
CA HIS A 131 18.06 7.53 -6.67
C HIS A 131 18.49 6.12 -7.09
N GLY A 132 17.74 5.09 -6.70
CA GLY A 132 17.99 3.70 -7.11
C GLY A 132 19.11 3.02 -6.33
N THR A 133 19.42 3.51 -5.12
CA THR A 133 20.45 2.91 -4.28
C THR A 133 19.93 1.62 -3.61
N THR A 134 20.84 0.69 -3.30
CA THR A 134 20.50 -0.58 -2.61
C THR A 134 19.67 -0.37 -1.33
N PRO A 135 20.00 0.59 -0.43
CA PRO A 135 19.20 0.84 0.77
C PRO A 135 17.80 1.40 0.47
N GLU A 136 17.66 2.24 -0.55
CA GLU A 136 16.36 2.79 -0.97
C GLU A 136 15.46 1.69 -1.54
N ILE A 137 16.01 0.83 -2.42
CA ILE A 137 15.29 -0.31 -2.97
C ILE A 137 14.80 -1.24 -1.85
N SER A 138 15.68 -1.54 -0.88
CA SER A 138 15.29 -2.33 0.30
C SER A 138 14.16 -1.67 1.09
N THR A 139 14.25 -0.37 1.33
CA THR A 139 13.26 0.39 2.12
C THR A 139 11.92 0.50 1.40
N ALA A 140 11.91 0.70 0.07
CA ALA A 140 10.70 0.79 -0.72
C ALA A 140 9.93 -0.54 -0.79
N LEU A 141 10.63 -1.69 -0.69
CA LEU A 141 10.02 -3.02 -0.78
C LEU A 141 9.46 -3.55 0.54
N LYS A 142 9.96 -3.07 1.69
CA LYS A 142 9.49 -3.54 3.02
C LYS A 142 7.97 -3.33 3.23
N PRO A 143 7.38 -2.15 2.94
CA PRO A 143 5.95 -1.92 3.16
C PRO A 143 5.04 -2.75 2.26
N ILE A 144 5.45 -3.02 1.01
CA ILE A 144 4.68 -3.81 0.05
C ILE A 144 4.56 -5.26 0.52
N PHE A 145 5.69 -5.84 0.91
CA PHE A 145 5.73 -7.25 1.31
C PHE A 145 5.47 -7.46 2.80
N GLU A 146 5.28 -6.40 3.58
CA GLU A 146 5.11 -6.43 5.04
C GLU A 146 6.20 -7.26 5.73
N VAL A 147 7.45 -7.02 5.34
CA VAL A 147 8.60 -7.73 5.90
C VAL A 147 9.52 -6.79 6.66
N SER A 148 10.13 -7.32 7.71
CA SER A 148 11.17 -6.60 8.45
C SER A 148 12.48 -6.49 7.67
N ARG A 149 12.77 -7.46 6.79
CA ARG A 149 14.06 -7.56 6.09
C ARG A 149 13.90 -7.82 4.58
N VAL A 150 14.56 -6.96 3.81
CA VAL A 150 14.79 -7.10 2.36
C VAL A 150 16.28 -6.94 2.12
N ILE A 151 16.89 -7.88 1.41
CA ILE A 151 18.31 -7.81 1.02
C ILE A 151 18.37 -7.66 -0.49
N VAL A 152 19.11 -6.66 -0.95
CA VAL A 152 19.34 -6.40 -2.37
C VAL A 152 20.83 -6.56 -2.62
N GLN A 153 21.18 -7.36 -3.62
CA GLN A 153 22.57 -7.68 -3.98
C GLN A 153 22.77 -7.52 -5.48
N ASP A 154 23.94 -7.03 -5.87
CA ASP A 154 24.38 -7.11 -7.25
C ASP A 154 24.72 -8.57 -7.60
N ALA A 155 24.18 -9.06 -8.71
CA ALA A 155 24.41 -10.41 -9.23
C ALA A 155 25.33 -10.43 -10.46
N GLY A 156 25.91 -9.28 -10.83
CA GLY A 156 26.72 -9.10 -12.03
C GLY A 156 25.90 -9.16 -13.32
N ASN A 157 26.53 -8.79 -14.43
CA ASN A 157 25.89 -8.79 -15.77
C ASN A 157 24.53 -8.04 -15.78
N ALA A 158 24.51 -6.84 -15.22
CA ALA A 158 23.34 -5.98 -15.09
C ALA A 158 22.13 -6.72 -14.47
N LYS A 159 22.35 -7.44 -13.36
CA LYS A 159 21.26 -8.13 -12.64
C LYS A 159 21.32 -7.80 -11.16
N ILE A 160 20.14 -7.56 -10.58
CA ILE A 160 19.98 -7.47 -9.13
C ILE A 160 19.27 -8.70 -8.60
N ARG A 161 19.72 -9.15 -7.44
CA ARG A 161 19.11 -10.21 -6.67
C ARG A 161 18.42 -9.63 -5.46
N VAL A 162 17.12 -9.88 -5.35
CA VAL A 162 16.30 -9.41 -4.23
C VAL A 162 15.86 -10.60 -3.41
N TRP A 163 16.15 -10.52 -2.11
CA TRP A 163 15.72 -11.48 -1.13
C TRP A 163 14.72 -10.87 -0.16
N VAL A 164 13.62 -11.59 0.07
CA VAL A 164 12.47 -11.15 0.88
C VAL A 164 12.12 -12.27 1.88
N SER A 165 11.97 -11.91 3.15
CA SER A 165 11.64 -12.84 4.26
C SER A 165 10.14 -13.13 4.37
N ARG A 166 9.48 -13.43 3.24
CA ARG A 166 8.05 -13.79 3.20
C ARG A 166 7.81 -14.84 2.15
N ILE A 167 6.96 -15.80 2.51
CA ILE A 167 6.38 -16.77 1.61
C ILE A 167 5.07 -16.16 1.05
N PRO A 168 4.91 -16.06 -0.29
CA PRO A 168 3.63 -15.70 -0.89
C PRO A 168 2.50 -16.64 -0.47
N GLY A 169 1.35 -16.08 -0.11
CA GLY A 169 0.10 -16.83 -0.01
C GLY A 169 -0.57 -16.96 -1.40
N PRO A 170 -1.46 -17.95 -1.59
CA PRO A 170 -2.10 -18.21 -2.89
C PRO A 170 -3.05 -17.11 -3.39
N ASN A 171 -3.47 -16.17 -2.54
CA ASN A 171 -4.46 -15.12 -2.86
C ASN A 171 -3.92 -13.69 -2.66
N ASP A 172 -2.61 -13.50 -2.63
CA ASP A 172 -2.00 -12.17 -2.47
C ASP A 172 -1.79 -11.54 -3.86
N PRO A 173 -2.63 -10.59 -4.30
CA PRO A 173 -2.57 -10.05 -5.67
C PRO A 173 -1.26 -9.28 -5.94
N LEU A 174 -0.58 -8.79 -4.89
CA LEU A 174 0.72 -8.16 -5.02
C LEU A 174 1.83 -9.19 -5.26
N MET A 175 1.61 -10.43 -4.84
CA MET A 175 2.56 -11.53 -5.03
C MET A 175 2.36 -12.32 -6.32
N THR A 176 1.30 -12.04 -7.09
CA THR A 176 1.09 -12.66 -8.41
C THR A 176 2.26 -12.39 -9.38
N ASN A 177 2.84 -11.18 -9.31
CA ASN A 177 4.05 -10.82 -10.06
C ASN A 177 4.95 -9.89 -9.22
N PRO A 178 5.78 -10.44 -8.31
CA PRO A 178 6.54 -9.64 -7.37
C PRO A 178 7.66 -8.82 -8.06
N ARG A 179 8.05 -9.20 -9.28
CA ARG A 179 9.07 -8.49 -10.08
C ARG A 179 8.59 -7.11 -10.51
N LYS A 180 7.28 -6.92 -10.66
CA LYS A 180 6.66 -5.63 -11.01
C LYS A 180 6.97 -4.53 -10.02
N TRP A 181 7.17 -4.88 -8.75
CA TRP A 181 7.34 -3.92 -7.66
C TRP A 181 8.79 -3.55 -7.39
N VAL A 182 9.76 -4.27 -7.97
CA VAL A 182 11.18 -4.00 -7.73
C VAL A 182 11.62 -2.78 -8.54
N PRO A 183 12.03 -1.67 -7.90
CA PRO A 183 12.68 -0.58 -8.61
C PRO A 183 13.93 -1.08 -9.31
N GLN A 184 14.01 -0.89 -10.62
CA GLN A 184 15.16 -1.28 -11.42
C GLN A 184 15.44 -0.23 -12.48
N ALA A 185 16.72 0.00 -12.77
CA ALA A 185 17.12 0.80 -13.92
C ALA A 185 16.82 0.06 -15.23
N ALA A 186 16.67 0.81 -16.32
CA ALA A 186 16.49 0.22 -17.64
C ALA A 186 17.67 -0.70 -17.99
N GLY A 187 17.37 -1.89 -18.52
CA GLY A 187 18.38 -2.90 -18.87
C GLY A 187 18.86 -3.77 -17.70
N VAL A 188 18.43 -3.51 -16.46
CA VAL A 188 18.78 -4.34 -15.30
C VAL A 188 17.73 -5.46 -15.11
N GLY A 189 18.20 -6.70 -15.07
CA GLY A 189 17.35 -7.87 -14.80
C GLY A 189 17.14 -8.11 -13.31
N VAL A 190 15.92 -8.50 -12.92
CA VAL A 190 15.60 -8.84 -11.53
C VAL A 190 15.53 -10.36 -11.33
N GLN A 191 16.31 -10.85 -10.37
CA GLN A 191 16.22 -12.20 -9.84
C GLN A 191 15.66 -12.15 -8.42
N ILE A 192 14.39 -12.53 -8.26
CA ILE A 192 13.79 -12.63 -6.92
C ILE A 192 14.05 -14.02 -6.34
N ILE A 193 14.54 -14.04 -5.11
CA ILE A 193 14.70 -15.23 -4.29
C ILE A 193 13.94 -14.97 -2.99
N SER A 194 12.71 -15.46 -2.86
CA SER A 194 11.98 -15.36 -1.58
C SER A 194 12.33 -16.54 -0.71
N GLY A 195 12.95 -16.24 0.42
CA GLY A 195 13.52 -17.27 1.26
C GLY A 195 13.06 -17.14 2.69
N SER A 196 12.43 -18.22 3.17
CA SER A 196 12.27 -18.56 4.57
C SER A 196 11.38 -17.63 5.41
N THR A 197 10.82 -18.25 6.45
CA THR A 197 10.33 -17.63 7.69
C THR A 197 11.31 -16.59 8.26
N GLU A 198 10.91 -15.88 9.32
CA GLU A 198 11.72 -14.88 10.03
C GLU A 198 13.12 -15.35 10.45
N ARG A 199 13.40 -16.66 10.41
CA ARG A 199 14.69 -17.28 10.72
C ARG A 199 15.35 -17.92 9.50
N PRO A 200 15.91 -17.13 8.57
CA PRO A 200 16.58 -17.69 7.41
C PRO A 200 17.88 -18.40 7.78
N PHE A 201 18.14 -19.52 7.09
CA PHE A 201 19.40 -20.24 7.16
C PHE A 201 20.52 -19.48 6.45
N GLY A 202 21.72 -19.48 7.03
CA GLY A 202 22.91 -19.04 6.35
C GLY A 202 24.18 -19.25 7.14
N PHE A 203 25.28 -18.72 6.63
CA PHE A 203 26.61 -18.96 7.16
C PHE A 203 27.15 -17.75 7.95
N ARG A 204 28.25 -17.99 8.69
CA ARG A 204 28.90 -16.99 9.54
C ARG A 204 29.23 -15.74 8.71
N GLY A 205 28.88 -14.55 9.23
CA GLY A 205 29.07 -13.26 8.56
C GLY A 205 27.87 -12.76 7.74
N GLN A 206 26.82 -13.55 7.56
CA GLN A 206 25.62 -13.15 6.81
C GLN A 206 24.46 -12.65 7.69
N GLY A 207 24.58 -12.74 9.02
CA GLY A 207 23.51 -12.34 9.95
C GLY A 207 22.26 -13.26 9.88
N PHE A 208 22.48 -14.54 9.58
CA PHE A 208 21.48 -15.60 9.43
C PHE A 208 21.67 -16.71 10.47
N PHE A 209 20.68 -17.60 10.58
CA PHE A 209 20.67 -18.71 11.54
C PHE A 209 21.39 -19.94 10.99
N GLY A 210 22.08 -20.67 11.87
CA GLY A 210 22.81 -21.89 11.50
C GLY A 210 21.92 -23.13 11.37
N PHE A 211 22.59 -24.29 11.24
CA PHE A 211 21.93 -25.59 11.15
C PHE A 211 21.04 -25.86 12.39
N GLY A 212 19.92 -26.53 12.18
CA GLY A 212 18.95 -26.88 13.23
C GLY A 212 18.03 -25.74 13.69
N VAL A 213 18.27 -24.49 13.24
CA VAL A 213 17.45 -23.32 13.60
C VAL A 213 16.98 -22.54 12.38
N GLY A 214 17.85 -22.37 11.37
CA GLY A 214 17.52 -21.64 10.15
C GLY A 214 16.74 -22.46 9.13
N VAL A 215 15.82 -21.82 8.41
CA VAL A 215 15.07 -22.42 7.29
C VAL A 215 15.68 -22.00 5.96
N LEU A 216 15.82 -22.94 5.02
CA LEU A 216 16.40 -22.67 3.71
C LEU A 216 15.51 -21.75 2.86
N ALA A 217 16.16 -20.86 2.12
CA ALA A 217 15.49 -20.01 1.15
C ALA A 217 15.00 -20.83 -0.05
N ARG A 218 13.87 -20.44 -0.64
CA ARG A 218 13.35 -21.04 -1.87
C ARG A 218 13.35 -20.01 -2.99
N ARG A 219 13.09 -20.45 -4.22
CA ARG A 219 12.91 -19.53 -5.35
C ARG A 219 11.41 -19.38 -5.59
N ILE A 220 10.94 -18.14 -5.79
CA ILE A 220 9.62 -17.93 -6.40
C ILE A 220 9.82 -18.01 -7.91
N GLN A 221 9.12 -18.95 -8.55
CA GLN A 221 9.02 -18.99 -10.00
C GLN A 221 7.92 -18.04 -10.47
#